data_AF-A0A645E7P9-F1
#
_entry.id   AF-A0A645E7P9-F1
#
_cell.length_a   1.000
_cell.length_b   1.000
_cell.length_c   1.000
_cell.angle_alpha   90.00
_cell.angle_beta   90.00
_cell.angle_gamma   90.00
#
_symmetry.space_group_name_H-M   'P 1'
#
loop_
_entity.id
_entity.type
_entity.pdbx_description
1 polymer ?
#
loop_
_entity_poly.entity_id
_entity_poly.type
_entity_poly.pdbx_seq_one_letter_code
_entity_poly.pdbx_strand_id
1 'polypeptide(L)'
;MDDLLHNGYRWEKLDPLFRGQGVEVERILVGILSGRGLDLMREQKRNVDCEYFIPNMRYWFTESLLYPFIGGDSVAGGIVERDYPPSINLILPYQYPKYLHGAPPPAVRHYSRVALHNTLTILSVLEDRYLKLQGTGLTLRRLGEALVRPRLPDKGAHMQYDLNVVASAFLKDDIRQMRRISNAEDV
;
A
#
# COMPACT_ATOMS: atom_id res chain seq x y z
N MET A 1 -11.46 -1.49 20.13
CA MET A 1 -12.06 -1.30 18.79
C MET A 1 -10.95 -1.46 17.77
N ASP A 2 -11.21 -2.12 16.65
CA ASP A 2 -10.24 -2.35 15.56
C ASP A 2 -10.94 -2.32 14.18
N ASP A 3 -10.19 -2.17 13.11
CA ASP A 3 -10.70 -2.09 11.75
C ASP A 3 -10.99 -3.50 11.20
N LEU A 4 -10.04 -4.43 11.41
CA LEU A 4 -10.05 -5.77 10.84
C LEU A 4 -9.55 -6.82 11.82
N LEU A 5 -10.30 -7.92 11.96
CA LEU A 5 -9.85 -9.15 12.63
C LEU A 5 -9.77 -10.33 11.67
N HIS A 6 -8.54 -10.67 11.27
CA HIS A 6 -8.24 -11.82 10.42
C HIS A 6 -7.22 -12.78 11.04
N ASN A 7 -6.02 -12.28 11.34
CA ASN A 7 -4.92 -13.07 11.90
C ASN A 7 -4.71 -12.85 13.40
N GLY A 8 -5.41 -11.92 14.03
CA GLY A 8 -5.27 -11.65 15.46
C GLY A 8 -3.96 -10.97 15.90
N TYR A 9 -3.03 -10.63 14.99
CA TYR A 9 -1.70 -10.09 15.34
C TYR A 9 -1.70 -8.89 16.29
N ARG A 10 -2.64 -7.95 16.11
CA ARG A 10 -2.73 -6.78 16.99
C ARG A 10 -3.16 -7.22 18.40
N TRP A 11 -4.08 -8.16 18.47
CA TRP A 11 -4.56 -8.71 19.74
C TRP A 11 -3.47 -9.50 20.48
N GLU A 12 -2.68 -10.32 19.77
CA GLU A 12 -1.54 -11.04 20.36
C GLU A 12 -0.55 -10.11 21.07
N LYS A 13 -0.38 -8.88 20.57
CA LYS A 13 0.49 -7.86 21.19
C LYS A 13 -0.19 -7.08 22.32
N LEU A 14 -1.50 -6.85 22.24
CA LEU A 14 -2.23 -6.05 23.21
C LEU A 14 -2.68 -6.84 24.45
N ASP A 15 -3.05 -8.11 24.29
CA ASP A 15 -3.55 -8.95 25.39
C ASP A 15 -2.59 -9.02 26.59
N PRO A 16 -1.26 -9.21 26.40
CA PRO A 16 -0.32 -9.20 27.52
C PRO A 16 -0.25 -7.85 28.24
N LEU A 17 -0.43 -6.74 27.53
CA LEU A 17 -0.39 -5.39 28.10
C LEU A 17 -1.62 -5.13 28.97
N PHE A 18 -2.81 -5.53 28.50
CA PHE A 18 -4.03 -5.41 29.30
C PHE A 18 -3.97 -6.25 30.57
N ARG A 19 -3.56 -7.52 30.44
CA ARG A 19 -3.38 -8.41 31.60
C ARG A 19 -2.35 -7.87 32.58
N GLY A 20 -1.23 -7.33 32.10
CA GLY A 20 -0.20 -6.72 32.93
C GLY A 20 -0.69 -5.50 33.73
N GLN A 21 -1.74 -4.83 33.28
CA GLN A 21 -2.38 -3.71 33.98
C GLN A 21 -3.65 -4.12 34.74
N GLY A 22 -4.00 -5.41 34.77
CA GLY A 22 -5.25 -5.89 35.37
C GLY A 22 -6.50 -5.40 34.63
N VAL A 23 -6.37 -5.00 33.37
CA VAL A 23 -7.50 -4.53 32.55
C VAL A 23 -8.19 -5.74 31.93
N GLU A 24 -9.45 -5.95 32.31
CA GLU A 24 -10.29 -6.97 31.70
C GLU A 24 -10.92 -6.44 30.41
N VAL A 25 -10.70 -7.16 29.31
CA VAL A 25 -11.35 -6.88 28.03
C VAL A 25 -12.58 -7.76 27.89
N GLU A 26 -13.75 -7.17 28.15
CA GLU A 26 -15.05 -7.84 28.05
C GLU A 26 -15.37 -8.26 26.61
N ARG A 27 -15.07 -7.37 25.64
CA ARG A 27 -15.48 -7.53 24.25
C ARG A 27 -14.58 -6.78 23.27
N ILE A 28 -14.38 -7.38 22.10
CA ILE A 28 -13.68 -6.80 20.97
C ILE A 28 -14.71 -6.38 19.92
N LEU A 29 -14.72 -5.10 19.53
CA LEU A 29 -15.56 -4.58 18.45
C LEU A 29 -14.69 -4.30 17.23
N VAL A 30 -15.04 -4.88 16.08
CA VAL A 30 -14.29 -4.68 14.83
C VAL A 30 -15.17 -4.23 13.65
N GLY A 31 -14.61 -3.43 12.74
CA GLY A 31 -15.33 -3.11 11.50
C GLY A 31 -15.59 -4.36 10.66
N ILE A 32 -14.54 -5.15 10.41
CA ILE A 32 -14.61 -6.37 9.61
C ILE A 32 -14.08 -7.56 10.40
N LEU A 33 -14.86 -8.64 10.45
CA LEU A 33 -14.47 -9.92 11.01
C LEU A 33 -14.46 -10.99 9.92
N SER A 34 -13.32 -11.65 9.76
CA SER A 34 -13.25 -12.82 8.86
C SER A 34 -13.61 -14.12 9.57
N GLY A 35 -13.97 -15.17 8.82
CA GLY A 35 -14.18 -16.51 9.38
C GLY A 35 -13.00 -17.00 10.22
N ARG A 36 -11.78 -16.88 9.68
CA ARG A 36 -10.53 -17.19 10.40
C ARG A 36 -10.40 -16.41 11.72
N GLY A 37 -10.75 -15.13 11.70
CA GLY A 37 -10.67 -14.27 12.89
C GLY A 37 -11.69 -14.67 13.96
N LEU A 38 -12.89 -15.09 13.54
CA LEU A 38 -13.92 -15.60 14.45
C LEU A 38 -13.47 -16.91 15.12
N ASP A 39 -12.88 -17.83 14.36
CA ASP A 39 -12.36 -19.08 14.90
C ASP A 39 -11.24 -18.84 15.92
N LEU A 40 -10.31 -17.93 15.63
CA LEU A 40 -9.26 -17.51 16.57
C LEU A 40 -9.85 -16.96 17.89
N MET A 41 -10.90 -16.14 17.83
CA MET A 41 -11.52 -15.59 19.05
C MET A 41 -12.26 -16.66 19.84
N ARG A 42 -12.89 -17.63 19.18
CA ARG A 42 -13.55 -18.76 19.82
C ARG A 42 -12.55 -19.65 20.57
N GLU A 43 -11.43 -19.96 19.95
CA GLU A 43 -10.34 -20.71 20.59
C GLU A 43 -9.81 -20.00 21.84
N GLN A 44 -9.70 -18.67 21.78
CA GLN A 44 -9.27 -17.84 22.90
C GLN A 44 -10.37 -17.52 23.92
N LYS A 45 -11.60 -18.03 23.72
CA LYS A 45 -12.78 -17.74 24.53
C LYS A 45 -13.04 -16.24 24.71
N ARG A 46 -12.87 -15.48 23.63
CA ARG A 46 -13.06 -14.02 23.59
C ARG A 46 -14.36 -13.68 22.88
N ASN A 47 -15.09 -12.71 23.43
CA ASN A 47 -16.26 -12.14 22.78
C ASN A 47 -15.84 -11.15 21.71
N VAL A 48 -16.32 -11.34 20.48
CA VAL A 48 -16.09 -10.43 19.37
C VAL A 48 -17.41 -10.14 18.66
N ASP A 49 -17.66 -8.87 18.39
CA ASP A 49 -18.73 -8.42 17.49
C ASP A 49 -18.13 -7.63 16.34
N CYS A 50 -18.88 -7.57 15.24
CA CYS A 50 -18.46 -6.84 14.05
C CYS A 50 -19.61 -6.15 13.32
N GLU A 51 -19.29 -5.12 12.56
CA GLU A 51 -20.22 -4.52 11.60
C GLU A 51 -20.41 -5.46 10.39
N TYR A 52 -19.31 -5.95 9.81
CA TYR A 52 -19.34 -6.82 8.64
C TYR A 52 -18.62 -8.14 8.88
N PHE A 53 -19.31 -9.25 8.61
CA PHE A 53 -18.71 -10.58 8.63
C PHE A 53 -18.40 -11.07 7.21
N ILE A 54 -17.13 -11.39 6.94
CA ILE A 54 -16.65 -11.91 5.65
C ILE A 54 -16.09 -13.32 5.85
N PRO A 55 -16.90 -14.39 5.64
CA PRO A 55 -16.50 -15.76 5.97
C PRO A 55 -15.20 -16.18 5.28
N ASN A 56 -15.10 -15.92 3.97
CA ASN A 56 -14.02 -16.40 3.10
C ASN A 56 -13.17 -15.24 2.56
N MET A 57 -12.63 -14.41 3.46
CA MET A 57 -11.75 -13.30 3.06
C MET A 57 -10.41 -13.83 2.56
N ARG A 58 -10.16 -13.70 1.25
CA ARG A 58 -8.90 -14.15 0.62
C ARG A 58 -7.78 -13.14 0.74
N TYR A 59 -8.10 -11.86 0.48
CA TYR A 59 -7.13 -10.77 0.47
C TYR A 59 -7.72 -9.52 1.11
N TRP A 60 -6.86 -8.81 1.82
CA TRP A 60 -7.12 -7.48 2.34
C TRP A 60 -5.85 -6.65 2.13
N PHE A 61 -5.96 -5.51 1.46
CA PHE A 61 -4.84 -4.61 1.24
C PHE A 61 -5.32 -3.17 1.31
N THR A 62 -4.43 -2.28 1.75
CA THR A 62 -4.70 -0.84 1.73
C THR A 62 -4.37 -0.32 0.35
N GLU A 63 -5.38 0.19 -0.36
CA GLU A 63 -5.26 0.60 -1.77
C GLU A 63 -4.13 1.61 -2.01
N SER A 64 -3.94 2.56 -1.09
CA SER A 64 -2.88 3.57 -1.21
C SER A 64 -1.46 2.98 -1.20
N LEU A 65 -1.25 1.77 -0.65
CA LEU A 65 0.04 1.09 -0.68
C LEU A 65 0.39 0.56 -2.08
N LEU A 66 -0.59 0.51 -2.98
CA LEU A 66 -0.38 0.10 -4.37
C LEU A 66 0.06 1.26 -5.25
N TYR A 67 0.01 2.50 -4.77
CA TYR A 67 0.16 3.69 -5.59
C TYR A 67 1.55 4.31 -5.43
N PRO A 68 2.47 4.11 -6.41
CA PRO A 68 3.80 4.67 -6.36
C PRO A 68 3.77 6.19 -6.23
N PHE A 69 4.77 6.77 -5.58
CA PHE A 69 4.84 8.20 -5.24
C PHE A 69 3.84 8.70 -4.19
N ILE A 70 2.76 7.94 -3.94
CA ILE A 70 1.71 8.29 -2.96
C ILE A 70 1.90 7.47 -1.67
N GLY A 71 2.03 6.16 -1.79
CA GLY A 71 2.22 5.24 -0.68
C GLY A 71 3.11 4.06 -1.05
N GLY A 72 3.26 3.12 -0.12
CA GLY A 72 4.09 1.93 -0.28
C GLY A 72 4.70 1.50 1.04
N ASP A 73 5.21 0.27 1.07
CA ASP A 73 5.90 -0.28 2.22
C ASP A 73 7.28 0.36 2.34
N SER A 74 7.65 0.76 3.56
CA SER A 74 8.95 1.39 3.77
C SER A 74 10.06 0.37 3.61
N VAL A 75 11.12 0.73 2.88
CA VAL A 75 12.33 -0.08 2.75
C VAL A 75 13.45 0.50 3.61
N ALA A 76 14.39 -0.35 4.02
CA ALA A 76 15.57 0.10 4.74
C ALA A 76 16.44 0.96 3.80
N GLY A 77 16.63 2.23 4.16
CA GLY A 77 17.42 3.19 3.39
C GLY A 77 17.46 4.52 4.13
N GLY A 78 18.59 5.22 4.06
CA GLY A 78 18.71 6.55 4.65
C GLY A 78 17.78 7.53 3.94
N ILE A 79 17.14 8.41 4.72
CA ILE A 79 16.55 9.64 4.16
C ILE A 79 17.74 10.51 3.77
N VAL A 80 18.07 10.60 2.48
CA VAL A 80 18.98 11.68 2.07
C VAL A 80 18.25 12.99 2.38
N GLU A 81 18.93 13.95 2.99
CA GLU A 81 18.37 15.10 3.74
C GLU A 81 17.34 16.00 2.99
N ARG A 82 16.97 15.68 1.74
CA ARG A 82 15.94 16.36 0.94
C ARG A 82 14.94 15.41 0.25
N ASP A 83 14.91 14.13 0.62
CA ASP A 83 14.14 13.09 -0.07
C ASP A 83 12.95 12.61 0.74
N TYR A 84 11.92 12.12 0.04
CA TYR A 84 10.90 11.31 0.68
C TYR A 84 11.45 9.93 0.99
N PRO A 85 11.00 9.29 2.07
CA PRO A 85 11.47 7.97 2.42
C PRO A 85 11.22 6.98 1.27
N PRO A 86 12.21 6.14 0.94
CA PRO A 86 12.06 5.15 -0.10
C PRO A 86 10.96 4.15 0.29
N SER A 87 10.24 3.67 -0.71
CA SER A 87 9.19 2.67 -0.53
C SER A 87 9.19 1.67 -1.65
N ILE A 88 8.64 0.50 -1.37
CA ILE A 88 8.32 -0.49 -2.40
C ILE A 88 6.80 -0.65 -2.47
N ASN A 89 6.28 -0.70 -3.69
CA ASN A 89 4.90 -1.08 -3.94
C ASN A 89 4.90 -2.55 -4.36
N LEU A 90 4.06 -3.37 -3.76
CA LEU A 90 3.94 -4.79 -4.09
C LEU A 90 3.15 -4.99 -5.39
N ILE A 91 3.57 -4.35 -6.47
CA ILE A 91 3.05 -4.45 -7.83
C ILE A 91 4.22 -4.40 -8.82
N LEU A 92 4.03 -4.96 -10.01
CA LEU A 92 4.99 -4.79 -11.10
C LEU A 92 4.99 -3.32 -11.60
N PRO A 93 6.15 -2.77 -12.02
CA PRO A 93 7.44 -3.43 -12.17
C PRO A 93 8.32 -3.43 -10.89
N TYR A 94 7.84 -2.88 -9.77
CA TYR A 94 8.65 -2.71 -8.56
C TYR A 94 8.87 -4.04 -7.81
N GLN A 95 7.80 -4.77 -7.53
CA GLN A 95 7.88 -6.07 -6.87
C GLN A 95 6.71 -6.97 -7.24
N TYR A 96 7.00 -8.26 -7.46
CA TYR A 96 5.95 -9.24 -7.70
C TYR A 96 5.06 -9.42 -6.44
N PRO A 97 3.72 -9.29 -6.53
CA PRO A 97 2.80 -9.45 -5.40
C PRO A 97 2.68 -10.91 -4.95
N LYS A 98 3.66 -11.39 -4.19
CA LYS A 98 3.68 -12.78 -3.69
C LYS A 98 2.51 -13.12 -2.76
N TYR A 99 1.83 -12.12 -2.20
CA TYR A 99 0.65 -12.30 -1.36
C TYR A 99 -0.60 -12.72 -2.15
N LEU A 100 -0.65 -12.54 -3.48
CA LEU A 100 -1.76 -12.97 -4.32
C LEU A 100 -1.64 -14.46 -4.70
N HIS A 101 -1.77 -15.32 -3.70
CA HIS A 101 -1.63 -16.77 -3.85
C HIS A 101 -2.61 -17.38 -4.89
N GLY A 102 -2.06 -18.13 -5.85
CA GLY A 102 -2.86 -18.80 -6.88
C GLY A 102 -3.43 -17.86 -7.95
N ALA A 103 -3.11 -16.55 -7.94
CA ALA A 103 -3.42 -15.68 -9.05
C ALA A 103 -2.54 -16.04 -10.26
N PRO A 104 -3.10 -16.28 -11.45
CA PRO A 104 -2.30 -16.59 -12.63
C PRO A 104 -1.50 -15.34 -13.05
N PRO A 105 -0.32 -15.50 -13.69
CA PRO A 105 0.52 -14.36 -14.07
C PRO A 105 -0.21 -13.24 -14.84
N PRO A 106 -1.11 -13.52 -15.81
CA PRO A 106 -1.90 -12.47 -16.47
C PRO A 106 -2.77 -11.64 -15.53
N ALA A 107 -3.32 -12.24 -14.46
CA ALA A 107 -4.13 -11.53 -13.48
C ALA A 107 -3.26 -10.60 -12.60
N VAL A 108 -2.06 -11.05 -12.23
CA VAL A 108 -1.07 -10.23 -11.51
C VAL A 108 -0.60 -9.05 -12.35
N ARG A 109 -0.38 -9.28 -13.65
CA ARG A 109 -0.07 -8.21 -14.62
C ARG A 109 -1.25 -7.25 -14.75
N HIS A 110 -2.48 -7.73 -14.85
CA HIS A 110 -3.65 -6.86 -14.91
C HIS A 110 -3.80 -6.01 -13.64
N TYR A 111 -3.69 -6.63 -12.47
CA TYR A 111 -3.74 -5.98 -11.15
C TYR A 111 -2.72 -4.83 -11.04
N SER A 112 -1.46 -5.12 -11.34
CA SER A 112 -0.38 -4.13 -11.29
C SER A 112 -0.63 -2.99 -12.29
N ARG A 113 -1.15 -3.31 -13.49
CA ARG A 113 -1.45 -2.33 -14.53
C ARG A 113 -2.54 -1.37 -14.07
N VAL A 114 -3.60 -1.89 -13.47
CA VAL A 114 -4.69 -1.07 -12.91
C VAL A 114 -4.13 -0.11 -11.85
N ALA A 115 -3.31 -0.61 -10.92
CA ALA A 115 -2.72 0.23 -9.89
C ALA A 115 -1.86 1.38 -10.46
N LEU A 116 -1.02 1.11 -11.47
CA LEU A 116 -0.23 2.15 -12.14
C LEU A 116 -1.11 3.19 -12.87
N HIS A 117 -2.18 2.78 -13.54
CA HIS A 117 -3.06 3.71 -14.26
C HIS A 117 -3.90 4.55 -13.29
N ASN A 118 -4.34 3.97 -12.17
CA ASN A 118 -5.02 4.71 -11.10
C ASN A 118 -4.08 5.77 -10.51
N THR A 119 -2.84 5.38 -10.20
CA THR A 119 -1.82 6.31 -9.71
C THR A 119 -1.57 7.44 -10.71
N LEU A 120 -1.44 7.11 -12.01
CA LEU A 120 -1.22 8.11 -13.06
C LEU A 120 -2.38 9.10 -13.14
N THR A 121 -3.61 8.60 -13.01
CA THR A 121 -4.81 9.43 -13.01
C THR A 121 -4.80 10.40 -11.83
N ILE A 122 -4.52 9.90 -10.62
CA ILE A 122 -4.45 10.72 -9.40
C ILE A 122 -3.36 11.79 -9.53
N LEU A 123 -2.14 11.39 -9.89
CA LEU A 123 -1.01 12.32 -10.03
C LEU A 123 -1.26 13.37 -11.11
N SER A 124 -1.83 12.99 -12.26
CA SER A 124 -2.12 13.95 -13.34
C SER A 124 -3.13 15.01 -12.90
N VAL A 125 -4.16 14.61 -12.15
CA VAL A 125 -5.14 15.54 -11.58
C VAL A 125 -4.49 16.45 -10.54
N LEU A 126 -3.67 15.90 -9.64
CA LEU A 126 -2.95 16.70 -8.65
C LEU A 126 -2.01 17.71 -9.30
N GLU A 127 -1.21 17.28 -10.28
CA GLU A 127 -0.26 18.12 -11.01
C GLU A 127 -0.96 19.26 -11.76
N ASP A 128 -2.07 18.97 -12.45
CA ASP A 128 -2.88 19.99 -13.14
C ASP A 128 -3.48 21.01 -12.17
N ARG A 129 -4.08 20.53 -11.07
CA ARG A 129 -4.70 21.40 -10.07
C ARG A 129 -3.67 22.25 -9.34
N TYR A 130 -2.52 21.67 -9.02
CA TYR A 130 -1.43 22.38 -8.37
C TYR A 130 -0.85 23.46 -9.29
N LEU A 131 -0.62 23.16 -10.57
CA LEU A 131 -0.17 24.15 -11.56
C LEU A 131 -1.14 25.32 -11.67
N LYS A 132 -2.45 25.05 -11.71
CA LYS A 132 -3.49 26.09 -11.77
C LYS A 132 -3.55 26.97 -10.52
N LEU A 133 -3.31 26.41 -9.34
CA LEU A 133 -3.40 27.13 -8.07
C LEU A 133 -2.11 27.87 -7.70
N GLN A 134 -0.94 27.31 -8.04
CA GLN A 134 0.35 27.83 -7.62
C GLN A 134 1.14 28.52 -8.75
N GLY A 135 0.73 28.33 -10.02
CA GLY A 135 1.42 28.87 -11.19
C GLY A 135 2.71 28.13 -11.57
N THR A 136 2.94 26.94 -11.00
CA THR A 136 4.18 26.18 -11.12
C THR A 136 3.93 24.68 -10.92
N GLY A 137 4.75 23.83 -11.53
CA GLY A 137 4.53 22.38 -11.55
C GLY A 137 4.73 21.69 -10.20
N LEU A 138 3.93 20.65 -9.94
CA LEU A 138 4.10 19.74 -8.81
C LEU A 138 5.21 18.74 -9.11
N THR A 139 6.46 19.21 -9.04
CA THR A 139 7.63 18.34 -9.23
C THR A 139 7.81 17.41 -8.03
N LEU A 140 8.66 16.38 -8.16
CA LEU A 140 9.00 15.50 -7.04
C LEU A 140 9.41 16.30 -5.80
N ARG A 141 10.28 17.31 -5.92
CA ARG A 141 10.68 18.19 -4.79
C ARG A 141 9.49 18.77 -4.00
N ARG A 142 8.33 18.91 -4.64
CA ARG A 142 7.15 19.61 -4.13
C ARG A 142 5.95 18.71 -3.87
N LEU A 143 6.06 17.40 -4.10
CA LEU A 143 4.99 16.44 -3.78
C LEU A 143 4.45 16.58 -2.35
N GLY A 144 5.31 16.89 -1.38
CA GLY A 144 4.92 17.12 0.02
C GLY A 144 3.99 18.32 0.24
N GLU A 145 3.88 19.22 -0.73
CA GLU A 145 2.92 20.33 -0.69
C GLU A 145 1.50 19.89 -1.04
N ALA A 146 1.33 18.75 -1.73
CA ALA A 146 0.03 18.20 -2.13
C ALA A 146 -0.31 16.88 -1.42
N LEU A 147 0.67 16.16 -0.90
CA LEU A 147 0.54 14.86 -0.25
C LEU A 147 1.11 14.91 1.16
N VAL A 148 0.42 14.29 2.13
CA VAL A 148 0.82 14.32 3.55
C VAL A 148 2.14 13.58 3.79
N ARG A 149 2.34 12.43 3.14
CA ARG A 149 3.55 11.60 3.24
C ARG A 149 3.84 10.92 1.89
N PRO A 150 4.24 11.67 0.86
CA PRO A 150 4.66 11.07 -0.41
C PRO A 150 5.85 10.13 -0.18
N ARG A 151 6.07 9.25 -1.15
CA ARG A 151 7.15 8.25 -1.11
C ARG A 151 7.94 8.28 -2.40
N LEU A 152 9.15 7.74 -2.39
CA LEU A 152 9.89 7.49 -3.64
C LEU A 152 9.96 5.99 -3.87
N PRO A 153 9.45 5.48 -5.00
CA PRO A 153 9.60 4.06 -5.33
C PRO A 153 11.07 3.68 -5.42
N ASP A 154 11.47 2.62 -4.70
CA ASP A 154 12.82 2.08 -4.79
C ASP A 154 13.01 1.41 -6.15
N LYS A 155 14.03 1.88 -6.90
CA LYS A 155 14.44 1.36 -8.21
C LYS A 155 15.88 0.82 -8.19
N GLY A 156 16.44 0.61 -7.00
CA GLY A 156 17.81 0.14 -6.80
C GLY A 156 18.83 1.27 -6.65
N ALA A 157 20.04 0.91 -6.20
CA ALA A 157 21.07 1.84 -5.72
C ALA A 157 21.68 2.77 -6.79
N HIS A 158 21.54 2.44 -8.07
CA HIS A 158 22.15 3.20 -9.18
C HIS A 158 21.14 4.07 -9.94
N MET A 159 19.86 4.01 -9.58
CA MET A 159 18.84 4.89 -10.11
C MET A 159 18.76 6.15 -9.25
N GLN A 160 18.68 7.32 -9.88
CA GLN A 160 18.48 8.59 -9.20
C GLN A 160 17.28 9.34 -9.79
N TYR A 161 16.48 9.93 -8.90
CA TYR A 161 15.36 10.77 -9.29
C TYR A 161 15.84 12.20 -9.57
N ASP A 162 15.49 12.74 -10.74
CA ASP A 162 15.52 14.18 -10.94
C ASP A 162 14.32 14.83 -10.24
N LEU A 163 14.60 15.52 -9.13
CA LEU A 163 13.55 16.12 -8.30
C LEU A 163 12.82 17.30 -8.95
N ASN A 164 13.30 17.80 -10.09
CA ASN A 164 12.66 18.86 -10.86
C ASN A 164 11.64 18.31 -11.88
N VAL A 165 11.54 16.98 -12.02
CA VAL A 165 10.56 16.32 -12.89
C VAL A 165 9.30 15.97 -12.09
N VAL A 166 8.15 15.93 -12.76
CA VAL A 166 6.86 15.55 -12.17
C VAL A 166 6.73 14.04 -12.00
N ALA A 167 6.01 13.60 -10.96
CA ALA A 167 5.88 12.17 -10.63
C ALA A 167 5.24 11.36 -11.77
N SER A 168 4.25 11.93 -12.45
CA SER A 168 3.57 11.28 -13.58
C SER A 168 4.51 10.93 -14.75
N ALA A 169 5.63 11.65 -14.91
CA ALA A 169 6.62 11.35 -15.95
C ALA A 169 7.38 10.05 -15.64
N PHE A 170 7.89 9.90 -14.42
CA PHE A 170 8.52 8.65 -13.97
C PHE A 170 7.53 7.48 -14.05
N LEU A 171 6.27 7.70 -13.64
CA LEU A 171 5.26 6.66 -13.67
C LEU A 171 4.91 6.21 -15.10
N LYS A 172 4.94 7.11 -16.09
CA LYS A 172 4.81 6.74 -17.51
C LYS A 172 5.96 5.82 -17.95
N ASP A 173 7.17 6.02 -17.44
CA ASP A 173 8.31 5.14 -17.71
C ASP A 173 8.11 3.77 -17.09
N ASP A 174 7.59 3.72 -15.86
CA ASP A 174 7.27 2.48 -15.17
C ASP A 174 6.18 1.67 -15.88
N ILE A 175 5.15 2.35 -16.40
CA ILE A 175 4.13 1.72 -17.25
C ILE A 175 4.76 1.15 -18.53
N ARG A 176 5.72 1.86 -19.15
CA ARG A 176 6.45 1.37 -20.32
C ARG A 176 7.31 0.16 -19.99
N GLN A 177 8.03 0.17 -18.88
CA GLN A 177 8.83 -0.96 -18.38
C GLN A 177 7.94 -2.18 -18.12
N MET A 178 6.80 -1.98 -17.47
CA MET A 178 5.85 -3.04 -17.18
C MET A 178 5.32 -3.71 -18.45
N ARG A 179 5.02 -2.93 -19.51
CA ARG A 179 4.61 -3.48 -20.81
C ARG A 179 5.69 -4.37 -21.43
N ARG A 180 6.97 -4.02 -21.29
CA ARG A 180 8.09 -4.84 -21.78
C ARG A 180 8.18 -6.17 -21.05
N ILE A 181 8.04 -6.17 -19.72
CA ILE A 181 8.03 -7.39 -18.90
C ILE A 181 6.83 -8.26 -19.26
N SER A 182 5.66 -7.65 -19.46
CA SER A 182 4.42 -8.37 -19.77
C SER A 182 4.48 -9.09 -21.12
N ASN A 183 5.17 -8.51 -22.11
CA ASN A 183 5.35 -9.12 -23.43
C ASN A 183 6.48 -10.17 -23.46
N ALA A 184 7.40 -10.15 -22.49
CA ALA A 184 8.57 -11.05 -22.46
C ALA A 184 8.24 -12.46 -21.91
N GLU A 185 7.11 -12.62 -21.21
CA GLU A 185 6.67 -13.90 -20.63
C GLU A 185 5.64 -14.65 -21.50
N ASP A 186 5.28 -14.11 -22.67
CA ASP A 186 4.37 -14.75 -23.64
C ASP A 186 5.14 -15.42 -24.81
N VAL A 187 6.43 -15.74 -24.62
CA VAL A 187 7.31 -16.51 -25.54
C VAL A 187 7.86 -17.75 -24.84
#